data_AF-A0A2E4MF90-F1
#
_entry.id   AF-A0A2E4MF90-F1
#
_cell.length_a   1.000
_cell.length_b   1.000
_cell.length_c   1.000
_cell.angle_alpha   90.00
_cell.angle_beta   90.00
_cell.angle_gamma   90.00
#
_symmetry.space_group_name_H-M   'P 1'
#
loop_
_entity.id
_entity.type
_entity.pdbx_description
1 polymer ?
#
loop_
_entity_poly.entity_id
_entity_poly.type
_entity_poly.pdbx_seq_one_letter_code
_entity_poly.pdbx_strand_id
1 'polypeptide(L)'
;MEIIGVGKDQYATSLDGMIDGRILPWVQDISSENYPVWSDYDASQREVFILNYEGTIETSFDITPYNPLDSDDVQNLTNLILSYREETDECNAGEVDLWG
;
A
#
# COMPACT_ATOMS: atom_id res chain seq x y z
N MET A 1 1.28 10.43 0.37
CA MET A 1 1.30 8.96 0.27
C MET A 1 2.03 8.41 1.48
N GLU A 2 1.37 7.52 2.21
CA GLU A 2 1.93 6.81 3.36
C GLU A 2 1.81 5.31 3.08
N ILE A 3 2.77 4.50 3.56
CA ILE A 3 2.80 3.06 3.33
C ILE A 3 2.87 2.36 4.69
N ILE A 4 2.01 1.37 4.88
CA ILE A 4 1.98 0.52 6.07
C ILE A 4 2.07 -0.94 5.62
N GLY A 5 2.94 -1.72 6.27
CA GLY A 5 2.99 -3.16 6.07
C GLY A 5 2.06 -3.90 7.02
N VAL A 6 1.28 -4.86 6.50
CA VAL A 6 0.37 -5.70 7.29
C VAL A 6 0.74 -7.16 7.09
N GLY A 7 1.20 -7.82 8.16
CA GLY A 7 1.54 -9.25 8.14
C GLY A 7 0.61 -10.07 9.02
N LYS A 8 0.49 -11.37 8.77
CA LYS A 8 -0.14 -12.29 9.73
C LYS A 8 0.80 -12.59 10.90
N ASP A 9 0.28 -12.59 12.11
CA ASP A 9 1.03 -12.92 13.34
C ASP A 9 1.66 -14.33 13.33
N GLN A 10 1.12 -15.28 12.55
CA GLN A 10 1.72 -16.60 12.34
C GLN A 10 3.15 -16.53 11.75
N TYR A 11 3.52 -15.40 11.14
CA TYR A 11 4.86 -15.16 10.61
C TYR A 11 5.71 -14.27 11.51
N ALA A 12 5.30 -14.05 12.78
CA ALA A 12 6.04 -13.23 13.73
C ALA A 12 7.47 -13.74 14.01
N THR A 13 7.77 -15.02 13.78
CA THR A 13 9.14 -15.54 13.86
C THR A 13 10.08 -14.96 12.82
N SER A 14 9.53 -14.36 11.75
CA SER A 14 10.28 -13.66 10.70
C SER A 14 10.19 -12.15 10.84
N LEU A 15 9.60 -11.63 11.94
CA LEU A 15 9.33 -10.21 12.14
C LEU A 15 10.59 -9.37 12.08
N ASP A 16 11.68 -9.81 12.72
CA ASP A 16 12.96 -9.11 12.70
C ASP A 16 13.43 -8.86 11.26
N GLY A 17 13.31 -9.85 10.35
CA GLY A 17 13.61 -9.66 8.93
C GLY A 17 12.68 -8.67 8.20
N MET A 18 11.50 -8.41 8.75
CA MET A 18 10.52 -7.46 8.22
C MET A 18 10.69 -6.04 8.77
N ILE A 19 11.18 -5.86 10.01
CA ILE A 19 11.24 -4.54 10.66
C ILE A 19 12.67 -4.03 10.93
N ASP A 20 13.68 -4.90 11.01
CA ASP A 20 15.04 -4.49 11.36
C ASP A 20 15.64 -3.59 10.30
N GLY A 21 16.09 -2.40 10.74
CA GLY A 21 16.66 -1.38 9.86
C GLY A 21 15.67 -0.76 8.87
N ARG A 22 14.36 -1.02 9.02
CA ARG A 22 13.32 -0.48 8.14
C ARG A 22 12.60 0.70 8.79
N ILE A 23 12.15 1.62 7.95
CA ILE A 23 11.48 2.87 8.36
C ILE A 23 9.95 2.72 8.32
N LEU A 24 9.44 1.74 7.56
CA LEU A 24 8.01 1.60 7.33
C LEU A 24 7.30 1.05 8.58
N PRO A 25 6.17 1.66 9.00
CA PRO A 25 5.34 1.11 10.06
C PRO A 25 4.82 -0.27 9.65
N TRP A 26 4.81 -1.18 10.62
CA TRP A 26 4.40 -2.57 10.43
C TRP A 26 3.38 -2.96 11.50
N VAL A 27 2.29 -3.60 11.09
CA VAL A 27 1.25 -4.13 11.97
C VAL A 27 1.03 -5.61 11.71
N GLN A 28 0.54 -6.31 12.74
CA GLN A 28 0.24 -7.73 12.68
C GLN A 28 -1.26 -7.97 12.80
N ASP A 29 -1.78 -8.78 11.89
CA ASP A 29 -3.15 -9.26 11.91
C ASP A 29 -3.23 -10.59 12.68
N ILE A 30 -4.22 -10.69 13.57
CA ILE A 30 -4.20 -11.65 14.67
C ILE A 30 -4.94 -12.94 14.29
N SER A 31 -4.25 -14.07 14.39
CA SER A 31 -4.78 -15.40 14.09
C SER A 31 -5.94 -15.83 14.99
N SER A 32 -5.93 -15.42 16.27
CA SER A 32 -7.02 -15.73 17.21
C SER A 32 -8.35 -15.10 16.85
N GLU A 33 -8.34 -14.06 16.01
CA GLU A 33 -9.53 -13.39 15.47
C GLU A 33 -9.79 -13.80 14.01
N ASN A 34 -9.10 -14.84 13.53
CA ASN A 34 -9.18 -15.33 12.15
C ASN A 34 -8.76 -14.29 11.10
N TYR A 35 -7.71 -13.50 11.39
CA TYR A 35 -7.16 -12.50 10.48
C TYR A 35 -8.21 -11.52 9.94
N PRO A 36 -8.85 -10.71 10.82
CA PRO A 36 -9.92 -9.81 10.42
C PRO A 36 -9.50 -8.83 9.32
N VAL A 37 -8.28 -8.26 9.38
CA VAL A 37 -7.83 -7.28 8.37
C VAL A 37 -7.64 -7.94 7.01
N TRP A 38 -6.96 -9.09 6.96
CA TRP A 38 -6.78 -9.83 5.71
C TRP A 38 -8.11 -10.32 5.15
N SER A 39 -9.05 -10.74 6.00
CA SER A 39 -10.36 -11.22 5.56
C SER A 39 -11.23 -10.08 5.01
N ASP A 40 -11.22 -8.92 5.68
CA ASP A 40 -12.00 -7.75 5.26
C ASP A 40 -11.54 -7.21 3.90
N TYR A 41 -10.23 -7.26 3.64
CA TYR A 41 -9.63 -6.82 2.38
C TYR A 41 -9.60 -7.91 1.30
N ASP A 42 -10.08 -9.13 1.59
CA ASP A 42 -9.91 -10.33 0.75
C ASP A 42 -8.44 -10.49 0.27
N ALA A 43 -7.51 -10.24 1.20
CA ALA A 43 -6.11 -10.04 0.88
C ALA A 43 -5.40 -11.34 0.49
N SER A 44 -4.61 -11.26 -0.58
CA SER A 44 -3.71 -12.29 -1.03
C SER A 44 -2.29 -12.10 -0.47
N GLN A 45 -1.44 -13.12 -0.60
CA GLN A 45 -0.03 -12.96 -0.24
C GLN A 45 0.63 -12.01 -1.25
N ARG A 46 1.29 -10.95 -0.73
CA ARG A 46 1.96 -9.90 -1.53
C ARG A 46 0.98 -9.06 -2.36
N GLU A 47 -0.22 -8.81 -1.83
CA GLU A 47 -1.12 -7.80 -2.38
C GLU A 47 -0.72 -6.39 -1.91
N VAL A 48 -0.84 -5.41 -2.79
CA VAL A 48 -0.77 -3.98 -2.47
C VAL A 48 -2.14 -3.36 -2.69
N PHE A 49 -2.61 -2.57 -1.73
CA PHE A 49 -3.84 -1.79 -1.83
C PHE A 49 -3.49 -0.30 -1.88
N ILE A 50 -4.11 0.42 -2.82
CA ILE A 50 -4.04 1.88 -2.91
C ILE A 50 -5.37 2.43 -2.44
N LEU A 51 -5.31 3.30 -1.42
CA LEU A 51 -6.49 3.93 -0.84
C LEU A 51 -6.46 5.42 -1.14
N ASN A 52 -7.63 5.99 -1.43
CA ASN A 52 -7.81 7.43 -1.52
C ASN A 52 -7.80 8.09 -0.12
N TYR A 53 -7.88 9.41 -0.08
CA TYR A 53 -7.88 10.17 1.18
C TYR A 53 -9.10 9.91 2.09
N GLU A 54 -10.18 9.33 1.55
CA GLU A 54 -11.37 8.92 2.30
C GLU A 54 -11.25 7.49 2.86
N GLY A 55 -10.16 6.79 2.57
CA GLY A 55 -9.93 5.41 2.98
C GLY A 55 -10.66 4.37 2.13
N THR A 56 -11.10 4.73 0.92
CA THR A 56 -11.69 3.78 -0.05
C THR A 56 -10.59 3.21 -0.94
N ILE A 57 -10.65 1.91 -1.21
CA ILE A 57 -9.71 1.23 -2.13
C ILE A 57 -9.97 1.73 -3.56
N GLU A 58 -8.97 2.38 -4.15
CA GLU A 58 -8.98 2.78 -5.58
C GLU A 58 -8.56 1.62 -6.47
N THR A 59 -7.54 0.87 -6.03
CA THR A 59 -7.05 -0.30 -6.75
C THR A 59 -6.25 -1.24 -5.84
N SER A 60 -6.06 -2.48 -6.30
CA SER A 60 -5.12 -3.43 -5.72
C SER A 60 -4.38 -4.19 -6.80
N PHE A 61 -3.20 -4.71 -6.46
CA PHE A 61 -2.44 -5.58 -7.35
C PHE A 61 -1.47 -6.50 -6.60
N ASP A 62 -1.24 -7.68 -7.17
CA ASP A 62 -0.26 -8.65 -6.70
C ASP A 62 1.16 -8.26 -7.16
N ILE A 63 2.09 -8.17 -6.21
CA ILE A 63 3.50 -7.87 -6.49
C ILE A 63 4.38 -9.12 -6.56
N THR A 64 3.81 -10.32 -6.56
CA THR A 64 4.53 -11.60 -6.74
C THR A 64 5.41 -11.63 -7.98
N PRO A 65 5.01 -11.07 -9.15
CA PRO A 65 5.84 -11.09 -10.35
C PRO A 65 7.16 -10.30 -10.24
N TYR A 66 7.24 -9.32 -9.33
CA TYR A 66 8.42 -8.45 -9.20
C TYR A 66 9.50 -9.08 -8.31
N ASN A 67 10.73 -9.13 -8.81
CA ASN A 67 11.90 -9.59 -8.09
C ASN A 67 12.61 -8.42 -7.36
N PRO A 68 12.66 -8.41 -6.01
CA PRO A 68 13.29 -7.33 -5.26
C PRO A 68 14.83 -7.26 -5.42
N LEU A 69 15.45 -8.27 -6.02
CA LEU A 69 16.89 -8.28 -6.33
C LEU A 69 17.18 -7.78 -7.75
N ASP A 70 16.15 -7.54 -8.56
CA ASP A 70 16.27 -6.99 -9.90
C ASP A 70 15.98 -5.48 -9.86
N SER A 71 16.94 -4.66 -10.31
CA SER A 71 16.80 -3.21 -10.29
C SER A 71 15.68 -2.70 -11.18
N ASP A 72 15.42 -3.38 -12.31
CA ASP A 72 14.38 -2.97 -13.25
C ASP A 72 13.00 -3.23 -12.66
N ASP A 73 12.80 -4.38 -12.01
CA ASP A 73 11.55 -4.69 -11.30
C ASP A 73 11.29 -3.73 -10.15
N VAL A 74 12.32 -3.39 -9.36
CA VAL A 74 12.21 -2.40 -8.29
C VAL A 74 11.81 -1.04 -8.85
N GLN A 75 12.44 -0.61 -9.96
CA GLN A 75 12.14 0.66 -10.61
C GLN A 75 10.71 0.67 -11.20
N ASN A 76 10.29 -0.42 -11.83
CA ASN A 76 8.96 -0.56 -12.42
C ASN A 76 7.86 -0.52 -11.34
N LEU A 77 8.02 -1.28 -10.26
CA LEU A 77 7.08 -1.26 -9.14
C LEU A 77 7.04 0.12 -8.47
N THR A 78 8.19 0.77 -8.32
CA THR A 78 8.26 2.14 -7.78
C THR A 78 7.49 3.12 -8.67
N ASN A 79 7.69 3.05 -9.99
CA ASN A 79 7.00 3.93 -10.93
C ASN A 79 5.49 3.69 -10.96
N LEU A 80 5.05 2.42 -10.90
CA LEU A 80 3.64 2.06 -10.80
C LEU A 80 3.00 2.64 -9.53
N ILE A 81 3.65 2.51 -8.38
CA ILE A 81 3.14 3.08 -7.12
C ILE A 81 3.10 4.62 -7.22
N LEU A 82 4.12 5.25 -7.81
CA LEU A 82 4.16 6.70 -7.97
C LEU A 82 3.12 7.23 -8.95
N SER A 83 2.70 6.48 -9.98
CA SER A 83 1.67 6.96 -10.90
C SER A 83 0.33 7.17 -10.20
N TYR A 84 0.00 6.38 -9.18
CA TYR A 84 -1.20 6.58 -8.37
C TYR A 84 -1.15 7.81 -7.46
N ARG A 85 0.03 8.42 -7.27
CA ARG A 85 0.16 9.71 -6.59
C ARG A 85 -0.23 10.89 -7.50
N GLU A 86 -0.06 10.75 -8.81
CA GLU A 86 -0.14 11.87 -9.75
C GLU A 86 -1.55 12.09 -10.33
N GLU A 87 -2.47 11.14 -10.15
CA GLU A 87 -3.86 11.28 -10.63
C GLU A 87 -4.72 12.24 -9.77
N THR A 88 -4.23 12.72 -8.62
CA THR A 88 -5.01 13.60 -7.71
C THR A 88 -4.79 15.11 -7.91
N ASP A 89 -3.96 15.55 -8.86
CA ASP A 89 -3.62 16.97 -9.05
C ASP A 89 -4.52 17.72 -10.06
N GLU A 90 -5.69 17.18 -10.43
CA GLU A 90 -6.76 18.01 -11.03
C GLU A 90 -7.58 18.71 -9.94
N CYS A 91 -6.93 19.55 -9.14
CA CYS A 91 -7.64 20.59 -8.41
C CYS A 91 -8.19 21.58 -9.44
N ASN A 92 -9.40 21.33 -9.92
CA ASN A 92 -10.22 22.34 -10.57
C ASN A 92 -10.56 23.40 -9.52
N ALA A 93 -9.60 24.28 -9.21
CA ALA A 93 -9.87 25.58 -8.65
C ALA A 93 -10.68 26.32 -9.71
N GLY A 94 -12.00 26.12 -9.68
CA GLY A 94 -12.91 26.89 -10.52
C GLY A 94 -12.55 28.37 -10.34
N GLU A 95 -12.27 29.04 -11.46
CA GLU A 95 -12.12 30.50 -11.45
C GLU A 95 -13.33 31.10 -10.76
N VAL A 96 -13.14 31.59 -9.54
CA VAL A 96 -14.13 32.44 -8.88
C VAL A 96 -14.00 33.79 -9.57
N ASP A 97 -14.96 34.10 -10.44
CA ASP A 97 -15.05 35.41 -11.07
C ASP A 97 -15.34 36.46 -9.99
N LEU A 98 -14.32 37.23 -9.65
CA LEU A 98 -14.37 38.26 -8.60
C LEU A 98 -14.74 39.63 -9.17
N TRP A 99 -15.74 39.72 -10.05
CA TRP A 99 -16.33 40.99 -10.45
C TRP A 99 -17.85 40.88 -10.64
N GLY A 100 -18.57 41.09 -9.54
CA GLY A 100 -19.95 41.57 -9.53
C GLY A 100 -19.99 43.03 -9.10
#